data_AF-A0A964JUH5-F1
#
_entry.id   AF-A0A964JUH5-F1
#
_cell.length_a   1.000
_cell.length_b   1.000
_cell.length_c   1.000
_cell.angle_alpha   90.00
_cell.angle_beta   90.00
_cell.angle_gamma   90.00
#
_symmetry.space_group_name_H-M   'P 1'
#
loop_
_entity.id
_entity.type
_entity.pdbx_description
1 polymer ?
#
loop_
_entity_poly.entity_id
_entity_poly.type
_entity_poly.pdbx_seq_one_letter_code
_entity_poly.pdbx_strand_id
1 'polypeptide(L)'
;MSGQQIAANPIDLSGTDATGSLAIARLPALTGDVTTSAGSAATTIGSNVVTNSKLAQMPANTIKGNDTGSTANVSDLAAVQIRAVLPGIAVQTVTHQTGSLATGTAPTPFDDTVPQSSEGTQFMSLSVTPTNAASMLLIDVVVSISSNIALSTPTAALFQDGGTSAIAAMSTLAAVATGIYTIAFRHSTAAGTTSSTTFKVRIGGTQSGETLTFNGTSGARNLGGVMASSITVTEYLP
;
A
#
# COMPACT_ATOMS: atom_id res chain seq x y z
N MET A 1 -72.24 27.27 -19.35
CA MET A 1 -71.29 27.42 -18.25
C MET A 1 -70.84 28.88 -18.24
N SER A 2 -71.17 29.62 -17.18
CA SER A 2 -70.71 31.00 -17.01
C SER A 2 -69.18 30.96 -16.95
N GLY A 3 -68.51 31.57 -17.94
CA GLY A 3 -67.06 31.68 -17.93
C GLY A 3 -66.66 32.52 -16.71
N GLN A 4 -65.72 32.03 -15.91
CA GLN A 4 -65.16 32.81 -14.80
C GLN A 4 -64.63 34.13 -15.37
N GLN A 5 -65.26 35.23 -14.96
CA GLN A 5 -64.87 36.57 -15.36
C GLN A 5 -63.62 36.96 -14.56
N ILE A 6 -62.48 37.06 -15.25
CA ILE A 6 -61.26 37.63 -14.66
C ILE A 6 -61.47 39.14 -14.56
N ALA A 7 -61.82 39.64 -13.38
CA ALA A 7 -61.86 41.09 -13.12
C ALA A 7 -60.44 41.69 -13.16
N ALA A 8 -60.33 43.00 -13.38
CA ALA A 8 -59.05 43.74 -13.44
C ALA A 8 -58.21 43.72 -12.13
N ASN A 9 -58.68 43.02 -11.10
CA ASN A 9 -57.96 42.79 -9.87
C ASN A 9 -56.98 41.61 -10.04
N PRO A 10 -55.85 41.59 -9.31
CA PRO A 10 -54.95 40.44 -9.31
C PRO A 10 -55.69 39.13 -9.02
N ILE A 11 -55.41 38.10 -9.84
CA ILE A 11 -55.94 36.76 -9.60
C ILE A 11 -55.12 36.14 -8.47
N ASP A 12 -55.78 35.81 -7.36
CA ASP A 12 -55.17 35.03 -6.29
C ASP A 12 -55.09 33.56 -6.70
N LEU A 13 -53.86 33.04 -6.78
CA LEU A 13 -53.56 31.65 -7.15
C LEU A 13 -53.08 30.83 -5.94
N SER A 14 -53.23 31.35 -4.72
CA SER A 14 -52.85 30.65 -3.49
C SER A 14 -53.90 29.64 -3.02
N GLY A 15 -55.13 29.71 -3.54
CA GLY A 15 -56.22 28.77 -3.27
C GLY A 15 -56.24 27.55 -4.19
N THR A 16 -57.01 26.52 -3.83
CA THR A 16 -57.11 25.24 -4.58
C THR A 16 -57.96 25.31 -5.85
N ASP A 17 -58.68 26.41 -6.08
CA ASP A 17 -59.64 26.55 -7.17
C ASP A 17 -58.97 26.72 -8.55
N ALA A 18 -57.70 27.14 -8.57
CA ALA A 18 -56.89 27.24 -9.77
C ALA A 18 -56.31 25.86 -10.13
N THR A 19 -57.04 25.11 -10.97
CA THR A 19 -56.67 23.76 -11.41
C THR A 19 -56.26 23.73 -12.90
N GLY A 20 -55.57 22.67 -13.32
CA GLY A 20 -55.15 22.47 -14.72
C GLY A 20 -53.65 22.67 -14.97
N SER A 21 -53.22 22.55 -16.24
CA SER A 21 -51.82 22.72 -16.65
C SER A 21 -51.53 24.15 -17.08
N LEU A 22 -50.42 24.71 -16.59
CA LEU A 22 -49.88 25.98 -17.08
C LEU A 22 -49.22 25.78 -18.45
N ALA A 23 -49.53 26.64 -19.43
CA ALA A 23 -48.81 26.64 -20.69
C ALA A 23 -47.34 26.98 -20.44
N ILE A 24 -46.40 26.26 -21.07
CA ILE A 24 -44.94 26.45 -20.86
C ILE A 24 -44.52 27.92 -21.03
N ALA A 25 -45.08 28.62 -22.02
CA ALA A 25 -44.82 30.05 -22.27
C ALA A 25 -45.24 30.99 -21.12
N ARG A 26 -46.03 30.50 -20.15
CA ARG A 26 -46.47 31.23 -18.95
C ARG A 26 -45.64 30.89 -17.71
N LEU A 27 -44.67 29.97 -17.80
CA LEU A 27 -43.75 29.71 -16.69
C LEU A 27 -42.84 30.93 -16.47
N PRO A 28 -42.79 31.50 -15.26
CA PRO A 28 -41.83 32.55 -14.94
C PRO A 28 -40.40 31.98 -14.90
N ALA A 29 -39.40 32.85 -15.01
CA ALA A 29 -38.02 32.47 -14.74
C ALA A 29 -37.85 32.15 -13.24
N LEU A 30 -37.32 30.97 -12.92
CA LEU A 30 -36.80 30.69 -11.59
C LEU A 30 -35.49 31.44 -11.41
N THR A 31 -35.35 32.09 -10.26
CA THR A 31 -34.14 32.83 -9.88
C THR A 31 -33.58 32.22 -8.59
N GLY A 32 -32.25 32.12 -8.48
CA GLY A 32 -31.57 31.46 -7.37
C GLY A 32 -30.60 30.37 -7.85
N ASP A 33 -30.36 29.36 -7.02
CA ASP A 33 -29.43 28.26 -7.34
C ASP A 33 -29.93 27.36 -8.47
N VAL A 34 -31.25 27.16 -8.53
CA VAL A 34 -31.94 26.48 -9.64
C VAL A 34 -32.58 27.56 -10.50
N THR A 35 -32.17 27.65 -11.76
CA THR A 35 -32.61 28.68 -12.69
C THR A 35 -33.37 28.10 -13.87
N THR A 36 -34.31 28.89 -14.41
CA THR A 36 -34.98 28.65 -15.70
C THR A 36 -35.08 29.97 -16.46
N SER A 37 -35.08 29.90 -17.79
CA SER A 37 -35.53 31.04 -18.60
C SER A 37 -37.06 31.14 -18.52
N ALA A 38 -37.60 32.36 -18.56
CA ALA A 38 -39.05 32.56 -18.69
C ALA A 38 -39.56 31.84 -19.95
N GLY A 39 -40.67 31.12 -19.81
CA GLY A 39 -41.19 30.30 -20.89
C GLY A 39 -40.51 28.94 -21.07
N SER A 40 -39.75 28.45 -20.08
CA SER A 40 -39.10 27.12 -20.12
C SER A 40 -39.41 26.30 -18.86
N ALA A 41 -39.57 24.99 -19.03
CA ALA A 41 -39.67 24.03 -17.93
C ALA A 41 -38.30 23.40 -17.57
N ALA A 42 -37.28 23.60 -18.40
CA ALA A 42 -35.96 23.04 -18.15
C ALA A 42 -35.22 23.85 -17.08
N THR A 43 -34.95 23.22 -15.95
CA THR A 43 -34.19 23.79 -14.83
C THR A 43 -32.73 23.38 -14.89
N THR A 44 -31.83 24.30 -14.54
CA THR A 44 -30.40 24.00 -14.35
C THR A 44 -29.95 24.42 -12.96
N ILE A 45 -28.97 23.70 -12.42
CA ILE A 45 -28.24 24.13 -11.21
C ILE A 45 -27.11 25.05 -11.68
N GLY A 46 -27.00 26.24 -11.09
CA GLY A 46 -25.93 27.18 -11.41
C GLY A 46 -24.53 26.63 -11.10
N SER A 47 -23.52 27.09 -11.83
CA SER A 47 -22.13 26.72 -11.54
C SER A 47 -21.73 27.13 -10.12
N ASN A 48 -21.05 26.25 -9.39
CA ASN A 48 -20.50 26.51 -8.05
C ASN A 48 -21.54 26.88 -6.95
N VAL A 49 -22.85 26.62 -7.16
CA VAL A 49 -23.89 26.94 -6.17
C VAL A 49 -24.12 25.81 -5.15
N VAL A 50 -23.66 24.59 -5.45
CA VAL A 50 -23.71 23.45 -4.53
C VAL A 50 -22.56 23.56 -3.53
N THR A 51 -22.85 24.17 -2.39
CA THR A 51 -21.92 24.27 -1.25
C THR A 51 -21.77 22.93 -0.53
N ASN A 52 -20.73 22.78 0.30
CA ASN A 52 -20.52 21.56 1.09
C ASN A 52 -21.70 21.21 2.01
N SER A 53 -22.43 22.21 2.53
CA SER A 53 -23.62 21.96 3.36
C SER A 53 -24.82 21.46 2.56
N LYS A 54 -24.82 21.62 1.22
CA LYS A 54 -25.83 21.07 0.30
C LYS A 54 -25.46 19.67 -0.19
N LEU A 55 -24.22 19.23 0.01
CA LEU A 55 -23.82 17.85 -0.29
C LEU A 55 -24.36 16.89 0.78
N ALA A 56 -24.59 15.64 0.38
CA ALA A 56 -24.98 14.59 1.32
C ALA A 56 -23.86 14.33 2.35
N GLN A 57 -24.25 14.20 3.63
CA GLN A 57 -23.33 13.78 4.68
C GLN A 57 -22.86 12.35 4.43
N MET A 58 -21.58 12.12 4.69
CA MET A 58 -20.92 10.83 4.56
C MET A 58 -20.69 10.23 5.95
N PRO A 59 -20.74 8.90 6.12
CA PRO A 59 -20.16 8.25 7.29
C PRO A 59 -18.68 8.62 7.47
N ALA A 60 -18.15 8.43 8.68
CA ALA A 60 -16.74 8.65 8.93
C ALA A 60 -15.87 7.75 8.02
N ASN A 61 -14.76 8.30 7.53
CA ASN A 61 -13.77 7.62 6.70
C ASN A 61 -14.31 7.04 5.37
N THR A 62 -15.31 7.70 4.76
CA THR A 62 -15.73 7.40 3.40
C THR A 62 -15.43 8.55 2.45
N ILE A 63 -15.32 8.25 1.15
CA ILE A 63 -15.10 9.22 0.08
C ILE A 63 -16.20 9.03 -0.98
N LYS A 64 -16.77 10.13 -1.50
CA LYS A 64 -17.69 10.06 -2.64
C LYS A 64 -16.94 9.63 -3.90
N GLY A 65 -17.38 8.55 -4.54
CA GLY A 65 -16.78 8.06 -5.78
C GLY A 65 -17.64 7.05 -6.51
N ASN A 66 -17.09 6.52 -7.59
CA ASN A 66 -17.64 5.40 -8.34
C ASN A 66 -16.54 4.33 -8.42
N ASP A 67 -16.73 3.22 -7.72
CA ASP A 67 -15.80 2.09 -7.67
C ASP A 67 -16.08 1.01 -8.71
N THR A 68 -16.94 1.30 -9.69
CA THR A 68 -17.26 0.40 -10.80
C THR A 68 -16.39 0.68 -12.03
N GLY A 69 -16.29 -0.31 -12.93
CA GLY A 69 -15.57 -0.18 -14.21
C GLY A 69 -16.34 0.55 -15.32
N SER A 70 -17.43 1.26 -15.00
CA SER A 70 -18.30 1.94 -15.96
C SER A 70 -18.95 3.17 -15.32
N THR A 71 -19.76 3.91 -16.08
CA THR A 71 -20.58 5.00 -15.56
C THR A 71 -21.61 4.45 -14.56
N ALA A 72 -21.58 4.95 -13.33
CA ALA A 72 -22.54 4.62 -12.28
C ALA A 72 -22.84 5.85 -11.42
N ASN A 73 -23.86 5.73 -10.58
CA ASN A 73 -24.19 6.77 -9.59
C ASN A 73 -23.06 6.88 -8.54
N VAL A 74 -22.89 8.09 -8.00
CA VAL A 74 -21.94 8.34 -6.90
C VAL A 74 -22.35 7.57 -5.65
N SER A 75 -21.38 6.96 -4.98
CA SER A 75 -21.55 6.20 -3.72
C SER A 75 -20.56 6.66 -2.65
N ASP A 76 -20.82 6.28 -1.39
CA ASP A 76 -19.87 6.37 -0.28
C ASP A 76 -18.92 5.17 -0.30
N LEU A 77 -17.66 5.41 -0.68
CA LEU A 77 -16.64 4.37 -0.74
C LEU A 77 -15.90 4.27 0.59
N ALA A 78 -15.84 3.07 1.16
CA ALA A 78 -14.99 2.75 2.29
C ALA A 78 -13.52 2.58 1.85
N ALA A 79 -12.59 2.60 2.81
CA ALA A 79 -11.16 2.47 2.55
C ALA A 79 -10.79 1.23 1.71
N VAL A 80 -11.47 0.10 1.90
CA VAL A 80 -11.24 -1.13 1.11
C VAL A 80 -11.62 -0.95 -0.37
N GLN A 81 -12.69 -0.21 -0.66
CA GLN A 81 -13.13 0.07 -2.02
C GLN A 81 -12.18 1.07 -2.69
N ILE A 82 -11.77 2.11 -1.97
CA ILE A 82 -10.78 3.09 -2.45
C ILE A 82 -9.45 2.40 -2.79
N ARG A 83 -9.02 1.47 -1.95
CA ARG A 83 -7.83 0.65 -2.17
C ARG A 83 -7.95 -0.22 -3.43
N ALA A 84 -9.12 -0.78 -3.71
CA ALA A 84 -9.35 -1.61 -4.89
C ALA A 84 -9.30 -0.80 -6.20
N VAL A 85 -9.65 0.49 -6.18
CA VAL A 85 -9.68 1.34 -7.38
C VAL A 85 -8.36 2.07 -7.65
N LEU A 86 -7.43 2.08 -6.69
CA LEU A 86 -6.13 2.73 -6.81
C LEU A 86 -5.01 1.69 -6.84
N PRO A 87 -4.55 1.27 -8.03
CA PRO A 87 -3.54 0.23 -8.14
C PRO A 87 -2.17 0.71 -7.65
N GLY A 88 -1.34 -0.22 -7.19
CA GLY A 88 0.06 0.06 -6.81
C GLY A 88 0.24 0.88 -5.53
N ILE A 89 -0.81 1.06 -4.71
CA ILE A 89 -0.67 1.70 -3.40
C ILE A 89 0.00 0.75 -2.41
N ALA A 90 0.99 1.26 -1.67
CA ALA A 90 1.55 0.59 -0.51
C ALA A 90 0.52 0.57 0.63
N VAL A 91 0.11 -0.62 1.05
CA VAL A 91 -0.99 -0.78 2.03
C VAL A 91 -0.51 -1.20 3.40
N GLN A 92 0.68 -1.76 3.49
CA GLN A 92 1.38 -1.97 4.74
C GLN A 92 2.88 -2.08 4.51
N THR A 93 3.63 -1.65 5.52
CA THR A 93 5.07 -1.83 5.61
C THR A 93 5.38 -2.39 6.98
N VAL A 94 6.06 -3.53 7.02
CA VAL A 94 6.52 -4.16 8.26
C VAL A 94 8.03 -4.23 8.21
N THR A 95 8.70 -3.84 9.30
CA THR A 95 10.17 -3.79 9.36
C THR A 95 10.67 -4.45 10.63
N HIS A 96 11.75 -5.22 10.50
CA HIS A 96 12.60 -5.63 11.60
C HIS A 96 13.98 -5.00 11.41
N GLN A 97 14.42 -4.22 12.41
CA GLN A 97 15.74 -3.62 12.43
C GLN A 97 16.41 -3.96 13.76
N THR A 98 17.69 -4.33 13.70
CA THR A 98 18.47 -4.67 14.88
C THR A 98 19.91 -4.20 14.73
N GLY A 99 20.46 -3.64 15.79
CA GLY A 99 21.89 -3.38 15.95
C GLY A 99 22.55 -4.32 16.98
N SER A 100 21.82 -5.36 17.41
CA SER A 100 22.39 -6.38 18.29
C SER A 100 23.47 -7.15 17.55
N LEU A 101 24.57 -7.41 18.26
CA LEU A 101 25.61 -8.31 17.83
C LEU A 101 25.04 -9.74 17.72
N ALA A 102 25.42 -10.45 16.68
CA ALA A 102 25.27 -11.89 16.57
C ALA A 102 26.45 -12.49 15.80
N THR A 103 26.69 -13.78 15.97
CA THR A 103 27.73 -14.51 15.23
C THR A 103 27.17 -15.81 14.65
N GLY A 104 27.75 -16.27 13.55
CA GLY A 104 27.35 -17.52 12.90
C GLY A 104 28.50 -18.21 12.18
N THR A 105 28.47 -19.54 12.18
CA THR A 105 29.54 -20.39 11.60
C THR A 105 29.00 -21.39 10.57
N ALA A 106 27.68 -21.51 10.41
CA ALA A 106 27.11 -22.39 9.40
C ALA A 106 27.48 -21.87 7.99
N PRO A 107 28.13 -22.70 7.15
CA PRO A 107 28.60 -22.26 5.85
C PRO A 107 27.45 -22.12 4.84
N THR A 108 27.71 -21.37 3.78
CA THR A 108 26.92 -21.37 2.55
C THR A 108 27.90 -21.54 1.40
N PRO A 109 27.87 -22.67 0.66
CA PRO A 109 28.73 -22.88 -0.50
C PRO A 109 28.58 -21.75 -1.52
N PHE A 110 29.69 -21.41 -2.18
CA PHE A 110 29.67 -20.50 -3.33
C PHE A 110 29.92 -21.31 -4.59
N ASP A 111 28.83 -21.84 -5.13
CA ASP A 111 28.80 -22.68 -6.32
C ASP A 111 27.51 -22.43 -7.13
N ASP A 112 27.29 -23.24 -8.17
CA ASP A 112 26.11 -23.17 -9.03
C ASP A 112 24.94 -24.00 -8.47
N THR A 113 24.71 -23.89 -7.16
CA THR A 113 23.54 -24.45 -6.49
C THR A 113 22.78 -23.38 -5.72
N VAL A 114 21.46 -23.50 -5.65
CA VAL A 114 20.64 -22.53 -4.91
C VAL A 114 20.86 -22.75 -3.41
N PRO A 115 21.18 -21.69 -2.62
CA PRO A 115 21.34 -21.83 -1.18
C PRO A 115 20.14 -22.51 -0.53
N GLN A 116 20.41 -23.47 0.34
CA GLN A 116 19.40 -24.28 1.04
C GLN A 116 19.18 -23.79 2.47
N SER A 117 17.99 -24.03 3.02
CA SER A 117 17.57 -23.54 4.34
C SER A 117 18.32 -24.21 5.51
N SER A 118 19.07 -25.27 5.25
CA SER A 118 20.02 -25.89 6.18
C SER A 118 21.38 -25.18 6.20
N GLU A 119 21.64 -24.29 5.26
CA GLU A 119 22.88 -23.54 5.12
C GLU A 119 22.76 -22.15 5.75
N GLY A 120 23.91 -21.57 6.09
CA GLY A 120 23.98 -20.26 6.74
C GLY A 120 23.34 -20.22 8.13
N THR A 121 23.71 -19.19 8.89
CA THR A 121 23.09 -18.89 10.18
C THR A 121 21.95 -17.90 9.98
N GLN A 122 20.78 -18.15 10.58
CA GLN A 122 19.67 -17.19 10.55
C GLN A 122 19.96 -16.00 11.46
N PHE A 123 19.95 -14.79 10.91
CA PHE A 123 20.19 -13.55 11.66
C PHE A 123 18.93 -12.69 11.83
N MET A 124 18.00 -12.74 10.87
CA MET A 124 16.73 -12.01 10.95
C MET A 124 15.58 -12.88 10.47
N SER A 125 14.41 -12.67 11.06
CA SER A 125 13.14 -13.26 10.63
C SER A 125 12.02 -12.24 10.80
N LEU A 126 11.13 -12.16 9.82
CA LEU A 126 10.02 -11.22 9.81
C LEU A 126 8.78 -11.87 9.21
N SER A 127 7.70 -11.93 9.97
CA SER A 127 6.39 -12.36 9.48
C SER A 127 5.55 -11.17 9.03
N VAL A 128 4.77 -11.38 7.97
CA VAL A 128 3.81 -10.42 7.43
C VAL A 128 2.55 -11.18 7.03
N THR A 129 1.37 -10.59 7.28
CA THR A 129 0.08 -11.13 6.84
C THR A 129 -0.42 -10.24 5.72
N PRO A 130 -0.35 -10.67 4.44
CA PRO A 130 -0.80 -9.83 3.33
C PRO A 130 -2.29 -9.55 3.42
N THR A 131 -2.70 -8.34 3.06
CA THR A 131 -4.11 -7.93 3.06
C THR A 131 -4.86 -8.44 1.82
N ASN A 132 -4.15 -8.77 0.74
CA ASN A 132 -4.73 -9.29 -0.50
C ASN A 132 -3.75 -10.30 -1.13
N ALA A 133 -4.26 -11.47 -1.52
CA ALA A 133 -3.45 -12.52 -2.15
C ALA A 133 -2.88 -12.12 -3.52
N ALA A 134 -3.50 -11.13 -4.19
CA ALA A 134 -3.04 -10.58 -5.47
C ALA A 134 -2.00 -9.45 -5.31
N SER A 135 -1.71 -9.01 -4.08
CA SER A 135 -0.69 -8.00 -3.83
C SER A 135 0.71 -8.46 -4.24
N MET A 136 1.60 -7.51 -4.50
CA MET A 136 3.05 -7.74 -4.57
C MET A 136 3.68 -7.43 -3.22
N LEU A 137 4.59 -8.29 -2.76
CA LEU A 137 5.46 -8.05 -1.62
C LEU A 137 6.83 -7.61 -2.14
N LEU A 138 7.29 -6.44 -1.71
CA LEU A 138 8.63 -5.94 -1.92
C LEU A 138 9.44 -6.12 -0.64
N ILE A 139 10.49 -6.94 -0.69
CA ILE A 139 11.35 -7.25 0.44
C ILE A 139 12.68 -6.55 0.23
N ASP A 140 13.04 -5.63 1.13
CA ASP A 140 14.31 -4.93 1.17
C ASP A 140 15.15 -5.46 2.33
N VAL A 141 16.34 -5.98 2.03
CA VAL A 141 17.29 -6.51 3.02
C VAL A 141 18.56 -5.68 2.96
N VAL A 142 19.05 -5.26 4.13
CA VAL A 142 20.36 -4.62 4.32
C VAL A 142 21.02 -5.27 5.52
N VAL A 143 22.20 -5.86 5.33
CA VAL A 143 22.95 -6.49 6.40
C VAL A 143 24.37 -5.95 6.47
N SER A 144 24.84 -5.69 7.69
CA SER A 144 26.23 -5.37 8.00
C SER A 144 26.89 -6.57 8.65
N ILE A 145 27.93 -7.08 8.00
CA ILE A 145 28.65 -8.28 8.42
C ILE A 145 30.16 -8.08 8.35
N SER A 146 30.89 -8.85 9.12
CA SER A 146 32.33 -9.08 8.93
C SER A 146 32.65 -10.56 9.02
N SER A 147 33.79 -10.96 8.47
CA SER A 147 34.31 -12.32 8.56
C SER A 147 35.64 -12.32 9.31
N ASN A 148 35.91 -13.31 10.16
CA ASN A 148 37.23 -13.46 10.79
C ASN A 148 38.31 -14.00 9.84
N ILE A 149 37.96 -14.36 8.59
CA ILE A 149 38.89 -14.88 7.58
C ILE A 149 38.89 -13.95 6.36
N ALA A 150 40.05 -13.78 5.72
CA ALA A 150 40.20 -13.02 4.48
C ALA A 150 39.86 -13.88 3.24
N LEU A 151 39.50 -13.24 2.14
CA LEU A 151 39.14 -13.87 0.86
C LEU A 151 37.96 -14.86 0.97
N SER A 152 37.07 -14.65 1.94
CA SER A 152 35.79 -15.35 2.00
C SER A 152 34.76 -14.67 1.09
N THR A 153 33.72 -15.40 0.68
CA THR A 153 32.58 -14.86 -0.07
C THR A 153 31.29 -15.05 0.73
N PRO A 154 31.04 -14.26 1.80
CA PRO A 154 29.81 -14.37 2.55
C PRO A 154 28.58 -14.15 1.66
N THR A 155 27.59 -15.02 1.80
CA THR A 155 26.36 -15.00 1.02
C THR A 155 25.18 -14.79 1.96
N ALA A 156 24.40 -13.74 1.73
CA ALA A 156 23.11 -13.54 2.38
C ALA A 156 22.00 -14.07 1.49
N ALA A 157 21.18 -14.97 2.01
CA ALA A 157 20.09 -15.62 1.32
C ALA A 157 18.76 -15.40 2.04
N LEU A 158 17.72 -15.10 1.27
CA LEU A 158 16.35 -14.89 1.71
C LEU A 158 15.55 -16.18 1.51
N PHE A 159 14.91 -16.64 2.57
CA PHE A 159 14.01 -17.80 2.57
C PHE A 159 12.61 -17.36 2.96
N GLN A 160 11.60 -18.05 2.43
CA GLN A 160 10.21 -17.83 2.76
C GLN A 160 9.62 -19.08 3.40
N ASP A 161 8.94 -18.91 4.54
CA ASP A 161 8.21 -19.95 5.27
C ASP A 161 9.04 -21.22 5.49
N GLY A 162 8.46 -22.41 5.26
CA GLY A 162 9.16 -23.69 5.33
C GLY A 162 9.95 -24.07 4.06
N GLY A 163 10.11 -23.15 3.10
CA GLY A 163 10.78 -23.44 1.83
C GLY A 163 12.24 -23.83 2.00
N THR A 164 12.68 -24.85 1.24
CA THR A 164 14.05 -25.35 1.30
C THR A 164 15.03 -24.45 0.56
N SER A 165 14.67 -23.95 -0.62
CA SER A 165 15.53 -23.11 -1.44
C SER A 165 15.34 -21.62 -1.13
N ALA A 166 16.43 -20.85 -1.22
CA ALA A 166 16.37 -19.40 -1.17
C ALA A 166 15.60 -18.83 -2.37
N ILE A 167 14.85 -17.75 -2.14
CA ILE A 167 14.11 -17.00 -3.17
C ILE A 167 14.92 -15.81 -3.72
N ALA A 168 15.95 -15.38 -2.99
CA ALA A 168 16.95 -14.42 -3.43
C ALA A 168 18.24 -14.64 -2.64
N ALA A 169 19.39 -14.35 -3.25
CA ALA A 169 20.67 -14.33 -2.56
C ALA A 169 21.60 -13.31 -3.21
N MET A 170 22.47 -12.71 -2.40
CA MET A 170 23.59 -11.90 -2.87
C MET A 170 24.82 -12.19 -2.02
N SER A 171 25.97 -12.14 -2.67
CA SER A 171 27.27 -12.37 -2.03
C SER A 171 28.15 -11.13 -2.15
N THR A 172 29.11 -11.02 -1.25
CA THR A 172 30.18 -10.01 -1.33
C THR A 172 31.53 -10.65 -1.06
N LEU A 173 32.61 -10.02 -1.51
CA LEU A 173 33.96 -10.48 -1.24
C LEU A 173 34.47 -9.85 0.08
N ALA A 174 34.73 -10.69 1.07
CA ALA A 174 35.44 -10.31 2.27
C ALA A 174 36.96 -10.35 2.05
N ALA A 175 37.51 -9.37 1.31
CA ALA A 175 38.90 -9.38 0.86
C ALA A 175 39.93 -9.38 2.01
N VAL A 176 39.58 -8.80 3.16
CA VAL A 176 40.40 -8.79 4.38
C VAL A 176 39.61 -9.36 5.56
N ALA A 177 40.33 -10.01 6.46
CA ALA A 177 39.75 -10.45 7.72
C ALA A 177 39.31 -9.23 8.53
N THR A 178 38.17 -9.35 9.20
CA THR A 178 37.52 -8.37 10.08
C THR A 178 37.08 -7.06 9.40
N GLY A 179 37.16 -6.98 8.06
CA GLY A 179 36.54 -5.91 7.30
C GLY A 179 35.02 -5.94 7.46
N ILE A 180 34.39 -4.76 7.50
CA ILE A 180 32.93 -4.62 7.55
C ILE A 180 32.43 -4.48 6.12
N TYR A 181 31.44 -5.30 5.77
CA TYR A 181 30.84 -5.36 4.46
C TYR A 181 29.32 -5.22 4.59
N THR A 182 28.72 -4.60 3.58
CA THR A 182 27.27 -4.52 3.44
C THR A 182 26.83 -5.45 2.33
N ILE A 183 25.83 -6.29 2.59
CA ILE A 183 25.07 -6.97 1.54
C ILE A 183 23.67 -6.37 1.57
N ALA A 184 23.23 -5.82 0.44
CA ALA A 184 21.91 -5.24 0.30
C ALA A 184 21.27 -5.75 -0.99
N PHE A 185 20.02 -6.18 -0.90
CA PHE A 185 19.27 -6.67 -2.04
C PHE A 185 17.77 -6.48 -1.84
N ARG A 186 17.06 -6.52 -2.97
CA ARG A 186 15.61 -6.41 -3.03
C ARG A 186 15.05 -7.63 -3.75
N HIS A 187 13.94 -8.16 -3.26
CA HIS A 187 13.19 -9.22 -3.91
C HIS A 187 11.71 -8.84 -4.00
N SER A 188 11.11 -9.03 -5.16
CA SER A 188 9.67 -8.85 -5.37
C SER A 188 9.02 -10.21 -5.61
N THR A 189 7.95 -10.51 -4.89
CA THR A 189 7.17 -11.74 -5.07
C THR A 189 5.68 -11.45 -4.94
N ALA A 190 4.84 -12.35 -5.47
CA ALA A 190 3.40 -12.28 -5.21
C ALA A 190 3.13 -12.61 -3.74
N ALA A 191 2.14 -11.95 -3.13
CA ALA A 191 1.66 -12.31 -1.81
C ALA A 191 1.13 -13.75 -1.81
N GLY A 192 0.32 -14.12 -2.81
CA GLY A 192 -0.19 -15.48 -3.06
C GLY A 192 -1.17 -16.00 -2.00
N THR A 193 -1.28 -15.32 -0.86
CA THR A 193 -2.09 -15.70 0.29
C THR A 193 -2.44 -14.46 1.13
N THR A 194 -3.47 -14.57 1.95
CA THR A 194 -3.75 -13.63 3.06
C THR A 194 -3.38 -14.22 4.42
N SER A 195 -2.83 -15.43 4.46
CA SER A 195 -2.23 -16.02 5.65
C SER A 195 -0.87 -15.40 5.94
N SER A 196 -0.38 -15.50 7.18
CA SER A 196 0.96 -15.07 7.52
C SER A 196 2.02 -15.81 6.70
N THR A 197 2.94 -15.06 6.10
CA THR A 197 4.17 -15.55 5.47
C THR A 197 5.37 -14.98 6.23
N THR A 198 6.45 -15.75 6.36
CA THR A 198 7.64 -15.39 7.12
C THR A 198 8.88 -15.40 6.25
N PHE A 199 9.55 -14.26 6.17
CA PHE A 199 10.83 -14.11 5.51
C PHE A 199 11.97 -14.27 6.52
N LYS A 200 13.01 -15.00 6.13
CA LYS A 200 14.18 -15.30 6.96
C LYS A 200 15.45 -14.97 6.20
N VAL A 201 16.35 -14.19 6.80
CA VAL A 201 17.66 -13.87 6.24
C VAL A 201 18.69 -14.76 6.92
N ARG A 202 19.31 -15.64 6.14
CA ARG A 202 20.43 -16.48 6.58
C ARG A 202 21.70 -16.03 5.88
N ILE A 203 22.81 -16.04 6.60
CA ILE A 203 24.11 -15.63 6.06
C ILE A 203 25.13 -16.70 6.42
N GLY A 204 25.90 -17.14 5.43
CA GLY A 204 26.97 -18.12 5.61
C GLY A 204 28.23 -17.68 4.87
N GLY A 205 29.37 -18.04 5.46
CA GLY A 205 30.69 -17.90 4.83
C GLY A 205 31.03 -19.12 3.99
N THR A 206 32.10 -19.04 3.20
CA THR A 206 32.52 -20.11 2.29
C THR A 206 33.69 -20.94 2.81
N GLN A 207 34.37 -20.48 3.88
CA GLN A 207 35.59 -21.11 4.35
C GLN A 207 35.40 -21.90 5.64
N SER A 208 36.22 -22.95 5.81
CA SER A 208 36.23 -23.75 7.04
C SER A 208 36.73 -22.93 8.24
N GLY A 209 36.06 -23.05 9.38
CA GLY A 209 36.38 -22.29 10.59
C GLY A 209 35.99 -20.81 10.56
N GLU A 210 35.24 -20.40 9.53
CA GLU A 210 34.78 -19.03 9.39
C GLU A 210 33.68 -18.69 10.41
N THR A 211 33.83 -17.54 11.06
CA THR A 211 32.84 -16.92 11.91
C THR A 211 32.46 -15.57 11.32
N LEU A 212 31.21 -15.48 10.86
CA LEU A 212 30.61 -14.21 10.51
C LEU A 212 30.17 -13.47 11.77
N THR A 213 30.46 -12.18 11.84
CA THR A 213 29.95 -11.28 12.89
C THR A 213 28.96 -10.30 12.27
N PHE A 214 27.71 -10.38 12.70
CA PHE A 214 26.62 -9.49 12.29
C PHE A 214 26.57 -8.27 13.21
N ASN A 215 26.47 -7.07 12.64
CA ASN A 215 26.47 -5.79 13.36
C ASN A 215 27.71 -5.56 14.25
N GLY A 216 28.87 -6.07 13.82
CA GLY A 216 30.10 -5.96 14.59
C GLY A 216 31.30 -6.60 13.90
N THR A 217 32.40 -6.71 14.63
CA THR A 217 33.65 -7.33 14.18
C THR A 217 34.26 -8.17 15.28
N SER A 218 34.88 -9.29 14.93
CA SER A 218 35.61 -10.16 15.88
C SER A 218 34.78 -10.58 17.09
N GLY A 219 33.49 -10.87 16.88
CA GLY A 219 32.57 -11.24 17.97
C GLY A 219 32.31 -10.10 18.98
N ALA A 220 32.59 -8.85 18.63
CA ALA A 220 32.30 -7.68 19.44
C ALA A 220 31.40 -6.70 18.69
N ARG A 221 30.54 -6.00 19.44
CA ARG A 221 29.68 -4.94 18.90
C ARG A 221 30.52 -3.72 18.52
N ASN A 222 30.13 -3.07 17.43
CA ASN A 222 30.72 -1.80 17.02
C ASN A 222 29.69 -0.66 17.11
N LEU A 223 30.17 0.59 17.04
CA LEU A 223 29.34 1.80 16.96
C LEU A 223 28.25 1.88 18.05
N GLY A 224 28.56 1.46 19.28
CA GLY A 224 27.60 1.52 20.39
C GLY A 224 26.33 0.68 20.20
N GLY A 225 26.30 -0.23 19.22
CA GLY A 225 25.10 -1.00 18.87
C GLY A 225 24.15 -0.30 17.89
N VAL A 226 24.56 0.80 17.24
CA VAL A 226 23.77 1.44 16.18
C VAL A 226 24.18 1.03 14.77
N MET A 227 25.19 0.15 14.64
CA MET A 227 25.43 -0.58 13.40
C MET A 227 24.26 -1.52 13.16
N ALA A 228 23.27 -1.06 12.40
CA ALA A 228 22.00 -1.77 12.26
C ALA A 228 21.87 -2.45 10.89
N SER A 229 21.26 -3.62 10.93
CA SER A 229 20.79 -4.36 9.77
C SER A 229 19.26 -4.43 9.80
N SER A 230 18.63 -4.58 8.64
CA SER A 230 17.18 -4.57 8.53
C SER A 230 16.64 -5.50 7.44
N ILE A 231 15.44 -5.99 7.68
CA ILE A 231 14.53 -6.52 6.66
C ILE A 231 13.23 -5.73 6.72
N THR A 232 12.78 -5.23 5.58
CA THR A 232 11.52 -4.51 5.42
C THR A 232 10.69 -5.20 4.34
N VAL A 233 9.40 -5.44 4.62
CA VAL A 233 8.44 -5.95 3.64
C VAL A 233 7.36 -4.91 3.42
N THR A 234 7.21 -4.44 2.19
CA THR A 234 6.14 -3.53 1.76
C THR A 234 5.16 -4.28 0.85
N GLU A 235 3.87 -4.23 1.18
CA GLU A 235 2.81 -4.81 0.36
C GLU A 235 2.21 -3.71 -0.53
N TYR A 236 2.19 -3.96 -1.84
CA TYR A 236 1.55 -3.12 -2.84
C TYR A 236 0.33 -3.84 -3.41
N LEU A 237 -0.81 -3.14 -3.48
CA LEU A 237 -1.99 -3.66 -4.17
C LEU A 237 -1.74 -3.81 -5.68
N PRO A 238 -2.44 -4.75 -6.33
CA PRO A 238 -2.36 -4.96 -7.78
C PRO A 238 -2.71 -3.69 -8.57
#